data_AF-A0A453G706-F1
#
_entry.id   AF-A0A453G706-F1
#
_cell.length_a   1.000
_cell.length_b   1.000
_cell.length_c   1.000
_cell.angle_alpha   90.00
_cell.angle_beta   90.00
_cell.angle_gamma   90.00
#
_symmetry.space_group_name_H-M   'P 1'
#
loop_
_entity.id
_entity.type
_entity.pdbx_description
1 polymer ?
#
loop_
_entity_poly.entity_id
_entity_poly.type
_entity_poly.pdbx_seq_one_letter_code
_entity_poly.pdbx_strand_id
1 'polypeptide(L)' 'CKLLGVFAEVDRILRPEGKLIVRDDAETISELESMAKSLQWEVRMTYAKGKEGLLCVQKTTWRPKEIEASM' A
#
# COMPACT_ATOMS: atom_id res chain seq x y z
N CYS A 1 -1.13 -5.58 -15.76
CA CYS A 1 -1.15 -4.15 -15.36
C CYS A 1 0.26 -3.75 -14.91
N LYS A 2 0.66 -2.46 -14.97
CA LYS A 2 1.89 -2.00 -14.28
C LYS A 2 1.52 -1.62 -12.84
N LEU A 3 1.38 -2.61 -11.97
CA LEU A 3 0.84 -2.46 -10.61
C LEU A 3 1.60 -1.39 -9.80
N LEU A 4 2.93 -1.42 -9.85
CA LEU A 4 3.79 -0.43 -9.21
C LEU A 4 3.45 1.02 -9.62
N GLY A 5 3.19 1.26 -10.91
CA GLY A 5 2.86 2.60 -11.40
C GLY A 5 1.51 3.10 -10.89
N VAL A 6 0.52 2.21 -10.82
CA VAL A 6 -0.79 2.53 -10.24
C VAL A 6 -0.64 2.82 -8.75
N PHE A 7 0.10 1.98 -8.02
CA PHE A 7 0.32 2.15 -6.60
C PHE A 7 1.07 3.46 -6.27
N ALA A 8 2.03 3.87 -7.09
CA ALA A 8 2.73 5.15 -6.94
C ALA A 8 1.78 6.36 -7.09
N GLU A 9 0.84 6.33 -8.04
CA GLU A 9 -0.16 7.40 -8.17
C GLU A 9 -1.14 7.41 -6.99
N VAL A 10 -1.53 6.24 -6.49
CA VAL A 10 -2.35 6.13 -5.27
C VAL A 10 -1.60 6.70 -4.07
N ASP A 11 -0.31 6.38 -3.89
CA ASP A 11 0.51 6.96 -2.83
C ASP A 11 0.59 8.48 -2.94
N ARG A 12 0.75 9.03 -4.14
CA ARG A 12 0.78 10.48 -4.37
C ARG A 12 -0.53 11.19 -3.98
N ILE A 13 -1.67 10.52 -4.16
CA ILE A 13 -3.02 11.06 -3.90
C ILE A 13 -3.43 10.89 -2.43
N LEU A 14 -3.15 9.73 -1.83
CA LEU A 14 -3.66 9.37 -0.52
C LEU A 14 -2.95 10.17 0.58
N ARG A 15 -3.76 10.70 1.52
CA ARG A 15 -3.31 11.45 2.70
C ARG A 15 -3.08 10.51 3.88
N PRO A 16 -2.32 10.91 4.92
CA PRO A 16 -2.31 10.19 6.20
C PRO A 16 -3.74 9.91 6.70
N GLU A 17 -3.94 8.76 7.34
CA GLU A 17 -5.23 8.18 7.75
C GLU A 17 -6.16 7.71 6.60
N GLY A 18 -5.84 8.08 5.36
CA GLY A 18 -6.51 7.59 4.16
C GLY A 18 -6.30 6.07 4.00
N LYS A 19 -7.32 5.40 3.45
CA LYS A 19 -7.34 3.95 3.26
C LYS A 19 -7.40 3.60 1.78
N LEU A 20 -6.65 2.58 1.40
CA LEU A 20 -6.75 1.91 0.10
C LEU A 20 -7.35 0.53 0.33
N ILE A 21 -8.45 0.25 -0.37
CA ILE A 21 -9.11 -1.07 -0.38
C ILE A 21 -8.98 -1.65 -1.78
N VAL A 22 -8.39 -2.83 -1.90
CA VAL A 22 -8.20 -3.52 -3.18
C VAL A 22 -8.78 -4.92 -3.09
N ARG A 23 -9.53 -5.32 -4.11
CA ARG A 23 -9.99 -6.69 -4.32
C ARG A 23 -9.44 -7.17 -5.66
N ASP A 24 -8.62 -8.20 -5.62
CA ASP A 24 -7.97 -8.77 -6.80
C ASP A 24 -7.53 -10.21 -6.50
N ASP A 25 -6.75 -10.85 -7.38
CA ASP A 25 -6.18 -12.16 -7.09
C ASP A 25 -5.18 -12.16 -5.92
N ALA A 26 -4.97 -13.34 -5.33
CA ALA A 26 -4.10 -13.48 -4.15
C ALA A 26 -2.63 -13.07 -4.41
N GLU A 27 -2.14 -13.22 -5.65
CA GLU A 27 -0.79 -12.82 -6.03
C GLU A 27 -0.65 -11.29 -5.99
N THR A 28 -1.61 -10.58 -6.60
CA THR A 28 -1.71 -9.12 -6.61
C THR A 28 -1.85 -8.55 -5.20
N ILE A 29 -2.67 -9.18 -4.35
CA ILE A 29 -2.81 -8.77 -2.94
C ILE A 29 -1.49 -8.90 -2.18
N SER A 30 -0.75 -10.00 -2.37
CA SER A 30 0.56 -10.21 -1.74
C SER A 30 1.59 -9.16 -2.18
N GLU A 31 1.62 -8.82 -3.47
CA GLU A 31 2.50 -7.79 -4.01
C GLU A 31 2.16 -6.39 -3.44
N LEU A 32 0.88 -6.03 -3.39
CA LEU A 32 0.41 -4.77 -2.79
C LEU A 32 0.72 -4.67 -1.30
N GLU A 33 0.54 -5.75 -0.55
CA GLU A 33 0.87 -5.80 0.88
C GLU A 33 2.37 -5.54 1.11
N SER A 34 3.23 -6.15 0.30
CA SER A 34 4.69 -5.93 0.34
C SER A 34 5.06 -4.46 0.06
N MET A 35 4.47 -3.86 -0.99
CA MET A 35 4.70 -2.45 -1.32
C MET A 35 4.17 -1.49 -0.26
N ALA A 36 3.00 -1.76 0.31
CA ALA A 36 2.45 -0.94 1.39
C ALA A 36 3.36 -0.99 2.63
N LYS A 37 3.86 -2.17 3.01
CA LYS A 37 4.78 -2.32 4.15
C LYS A 37 6.11 -1.60 3.93
N SER A 38 6.67 -1.63 2.71
CA SER A 38 7.93 -0.93 2.42
C SER A 38 7.80 0.59 2.52
N LEU A 39 6.61 1.14 2.25
CA LEU A 39 6.26 2.54 2.48
C LEU A 39 5.81 2.84 3.92
N GLN A 40 5.92 1.87 4.84
CA GLN A 40 5.47 1.97 6.23
C GLN A 40 3.97 2.23 6.39
N TRP A 41 3.15 1.88 5.39
CA TRP A 41 1.70 1.88 5.54
C TRP A 41 1.27 0.72 6.45
N GLU A 42 0.15 0.90 7.14
CA GLU A 42 -0.37 -0.07 8.08
C GLU A 42 -1.37 -1.01 7.40
N VAL A 43 -1.16 -2.31 7.51
CA VAL A 43 -2.13 -3.32 7.04
C VAL A 43 -3.25 -3.44 8.06
N ARG A 44 -4.46 -3.06 7.68
CA ARG A 44 -5.65 -3.13 8.55
C ARG A 44 -6.36 -4.47 8.42
N MET A 45 -6.35 -5.06 7.23
CA MET A 45 -7.02 -6.33 6.94
C MET A 45 -6.45 -6.93 5.65
N THR A 46 -6.16 -8.23 5.68
CA THR A 46 -5.90 -9.04 4.49
C THR A 46 -6.80 -10.28 4.57
N TYR A 47 -7.50 -10.60 3.49
CA TYR A 47 -8.35 -11.77 3.37
C TYR A 47 -8.10 -12.45 2.03
N ALA A 48 -8.06 -13.78 2.01
CA ALA A 48 -7.95 -14.57 0.78
C ALA A 48 -8.91 -15.76 0.85
N LYS A 49 -9.71 -15.95 -0.21
CA LYS A 49 -10.60 -17.09 -0.38
C LYS A 49 -10.51 -17.61 -1.81
N GLY A 50 -9.91 -18.79 -1.97
CA GLY A 50 -9.67 -19.37 -3.28
C GLY A 50 -8.71 -18.49 -4.08
N LYS A 51 -9.17 -17.99 -5.22
CA LYS A 51 -8.37 -17.09 -6.08
C LYS A 51 -8.60 -15.60 -5.82
N GLU A 52 -9.62 -15.23 -5.05
CA GLU A 52 -9.90 -13.82 -4.75
C GLU A 52 -9.28 -13.44 -3.39
N GLY A 53 -8.72 -12.24 -3.34
CA GLY A 53 -8.21 -11.61 -2.14
C GLY A 53 -8.75 -10.19 -1.96
N LEU A 54 -8.70 -9.72 -0.72
CA LEU A 54 -9.11 -8.38 -0.30
C LEU A 54 -8.05 -7.82 0.66
N LEU A 55 -7.58 -6.61 0.37
CA LEU A 55 -6.60 -5.87 1.18
C LEU A 55 -7.19 -4.52 1.60
N CYS A 56 -6.98 -4.16 2.86
CA CYS A 56 -7.19 -2.80 3.36
C CYS A 56 -5.91 -2.34 4.03
N VAL A 57 -5.31 -1.27 3.49
CA VAL A 57 -4.12 -0.62 4.04
C VAL A 57 -4.42 0.83 4.35
N GLN A 58 -3.80 1.35 5.39
CA GLN A 58 -3.92 2.74 5.82
C GLN A 58 -2.57 3.44 5.68
N LYS A 59 -2.59 4.59 5.02
CA LYS A 59 -1.40 5.45 4.92
C LYS A 59 -1.11 6.10 6.27
N THR A 60 0.12 5.96 6.74
CA THR A 60 0.58 6.44 8.04
C THR A 60 1.23 7.83 7.93
N THR A 61 2.19 7.97 7.03
CA THR A 61 2.92 9.23 6.80
C THR A 61 2.74 9.66 5.35
N TRP A 62 2.76 10.97 5.07
CA TRP A 62 2.69 11.44 3.68
C TRP A 62 4.04 11.33 2.99
N ARG A 63 5.00 12.12 3.49
CA ARG A 63 6.36 12.18 2.99
C ARG A 63 7.26 11.79 4.14
N PRO A 64 8.37 11.05 3.87
CA PRO A 64 9.48 11.04 4.80
C PRO A 64 9.77 12.49 5.15
N LYS A 65 9.85 12.82 6.45
CA LYS A 65 10.56 14.04 6.83
C LYS A 65 11.93 13.89 6.21
N GLU A 66 12.40 14.92 5.50
CA GLU A 66 13.71 14.91 4.83
C GLU A 66 14.68 14.13 5.71
N ILE A 67 15.27 13.07 5.15
CA ILE A 67 16.43 12.47 5.80
C ILE A 67 17.33 13.68 6.01
N GLU A 68 17.58 14.07 7.27
CA GLU A 68 18.73 14.92 7.51
C GLU A 68 19.87 14.13 6.90
N ALA A 69 20.33 14.57 5.73
CA ALA A 69 21.61 14.18 5.20
C ALA A 69 22.64 14.88 6.11
N SER A 70 22.63 14.54 7.39
CA SER A 70 23.69 14.83 8.32
C SER A 70 24.83 13.93 7.88
N MET A 71 25.73 14.55 7.11
CA MET A 71 27.12 14.11 7.03
C MET A 71 27.74 14.08 8.42
#